data_AF-A0A9P4LSA0-F1
#
_entry.id   AF-A0A9P4LSA0-F1
#
_cell.length_a   1.000
_cell.length_b   1.000
_cell.length_c   1.000
_cell.angle_alpha   90.00
_cell.angle_beta   90.00
_cell.angle_gamma   90.00
#
_symmetry.space_group_name_H-M   'P 1'
#
loop_
_entity.id
_entity.type
_entity.pdbx_description
1 polymer ?
#
loop_
_entity_poly.entity_id
_entity_poly.type
_entity_poly.pdbx_seq_one_letter_code
_entity_poly.pdbx_strand_id
1 'polypeptide(L)'
;SIIGYLRYRPAPRPRNPTYHAADITVVVATTDIMSKTFHHVVTSILRHPIHQLIIPAAGLVAREQIATFQTIVQDQRLLVLYSNEVSRRKQTALAMPHVQTSLFITQDDHTYWPANPWFVQSIVAPFEDPSTGGVGTALVARHRQHSTSFSGFWNFLGMTYLAQRFQRHYLNDYLWLSKVPLNADDDKFHTRWLIEHGWKIKHQDGPDSTMMTELGEWPKFNEQVLRWTRTTWRQNPRQLMHKMAWTRHPYTMFTLVVWFLRMSIIQETAMFWLLYKSLAETSRLGYFRPATLFLMIWIIALKAIKILPHFKKHPQDFIYFPGYLVFGYW
;
A
#
# COMPACT_ATOMS: atom_id res chain seq x y z
N SER A 1 6.65 -12.48 7.90
CA SER A 1 6.89 -13.92 7.84
C SER A 1 5.89 -14.60 6.91
N ILE A 2 6.30 -15.63 6.18
CA ILE A 2 5.40 -16.55 5.44
C ILE A 2 4.35 -17.15 6.38
N ILE A 3 4.72 -17.42 7.63
CA ILE A 3 3.81 -17.94 8.67
C ILE A 3 2.67 -16.96 8.94
N GLY A 4 2.96 -15.66 9.02
CA GLY A 4 1.95 -14.63 9.23
C GLY A 4 0.98 -14.49 8.06
N TYR A 5 1.45 -14.73 6.84
CA TYR A 5 0.59 -14.80 5.64
C TYR A 5 -0.31 -16.04 5.66
N LEU A 6 0.24 -17.20 6.02
CA LEU A 6 -0.52 -18.47 6.06
C LEU A 6 -1.53 -18.53 7.21
N ARG A 7 -1.25 -17.87 8.34
CA ARG A 7 -2.16 -17.83 9.51
C ARG A 7 -3.20 -16.73 9.45
N TYR A 8 -3.06 -15.79 8.51
CA TYR A 8 -3.97 -14.66 8.40
C TYR A 8 -5.39 -15.14 8.09
N ARG A 9 -6.37 -14.53 8.78
CA ARG A 9 -7.78 -14.66 8.44
C ARG A 9 -8.42 -13.27 8.52
N PRO A 10 -9.17 -12.83 7.49
CA PRO A 10 -9.92 -11.60 7.57
C PRO A 10 -11.03 -11.70 8.62
N ALA A 11 -11.46 -10.56 9.16
CA ALA A 11 -12.60 -10.54 10.07
C ALA A 11 -13.84 -11.05 9.32
N PRO A 12 -14.60 -12.01 9.89
CA PRO A 12 -15.82 -12.49 9.27
C PRO A 12 -16.87 -11.38 9.28
N ARG A 13 -17.71 -11.33 8.24
CA ARG A 13 -18.87 -10.44 8.25
C ARG A 13 -19.85 -10.88 9.34
N PRO A 14 -20.29 -9.98 10.22
CA PRO A 14 -21.29 -10.31 11.22
C PRO A 14 -22.64 -10.60 10.54
N ARG A 15 -23.44 -11.50 11.12
CA ARG A 15 -24.81 -11.76 10.65
C ARG A 15 -25.74 -10.58 10.91
N ASN A 16 -25.49 -9.84 11.99
CA ASN A 16 -26.19 -8.62 12.36
C ASN A 16 -25.14 -7.52 12.61
N PRO A 17 -24.76 -6.75 11.58
CA PRO A 17 -23.73 -5.73 11.71
C PRO A 17 -24.21 -4.55 12.56
N THR A 18 -23.31 -3.98 13.35
CA THR A 18 -23.54 -2.74 14.10
C THR A 18 -23.50 -1.52 13.17
N TYR A 19 -22.64 -1.58 12.14
CA TYR A 19 -22.41 -0.49 11.20
C TYR A 19 -23.02 -0.78 9.83
N HIS A 20 -23.76 0.20 9.30
CA HIS A 20 -24.42 0.11 8.00
C HIS A 20 -23.93 1.19 7.04
N ALA A 21 -24.43 1.16 5.80
CA ALA A 21 -24.11 2.16 4.78
C ALA A 21 -24.38 3.61 5.22
N ALA A 22 -25.41 3.82 6.04
CA ALA A 22 -25.78 5.13 6.58
C ALA A 22 -24.75 5.69 7.58
N ASP A 23 -23.86 4.83 8.08
CA ASP A 23 -22.83 5.18 9.07
C ASP A 23 -21.49 5.51 8.43
N ILE A 24 -21.43 5.66 7.10
CA ILE A 24 -20.18 5.70 6.35
C ILE A 24 -20.13 6.92 5.43
N THR A 25 -19.19 7.82 5.70
CA THR A 25 -18.82 8.92 4.79
C THR A 25 -17.49 8.65 4.12
N VAL A 26 -17.40 8.82 2.80
CA VAL A 26 -16.17 8.64 2.04
C VAL A 26 -15.57 9.99 1.72
N VAL A 27 -14.26 10.15 1.90
CA VAL A 27 -13.51 11.38 1.59
C VAL A 27 -12.44 11.06 0.56
N VAL A 28 -12.51 11.72 -0.60
CA VAL A 28 -11.54 11.55 -1.71
C VAL A 28 -10.95 12.90 -2.09
N ALA A 29 -9.74 13.18 -1.60
CA ALA A 29 -9.01 14.39 -1.98
C ALA A 29 -8.40 14.25 -3.37
N THR A 30 -8.55 15.27 -4.22
CA THR A 30 -8.00 15.28 -5.59
C THR A 30 -7.50 16.66 -5.99
N THR A 31 -6.51 16.72 -6.88
CA THR A 31 -6.10 17.95 -7.58
C THR A 31 -6.53 17.96 -9.04
N ASP A 32 -7.00 16.81 -9.54
CA ASP A 32 -7.37 16.59 -10.95
C ASP A 32 -8.77 15.97 -11.01
N ILE A 33 -9.77 16.84 -10.79
CA ILE A 33 -11.17 16.46 -10.66
C ILE A 33 -11.78 15.98 -11.99
N MET A 34 -11.18 16.35 -13.13
CA MET A 34 -11.68 15.99 -14.46
C MET A 34 -10.98 14.78 -15.09
N SER A 35 -10.02 14.16 -14.38
CA SER A 35 -9.33 12.99 -14.91
C SER A 35 -10.28 11.79 -15.08
N LYS A 36 -10.08 11.04 -16.17
CA LYS A 36 -10.83 9.79 -16.43
C LYS A 36 -10.68 8.79 -15.27
N THR A 37 -9.48 8.70 -14.72
CA THR A 37 -9.16 7.86 -13.54
C THR A 37 -10.03 8.27 -12.36
N PHE A 38 -10.13 9.55 -12.03
CA PHE A 38 -10.93 10.03 -10.91
C PHE A 38 -12.42 9.79 -11.11
N HIS A 39 -12.96 10.06 -12.31
CA HIS A 39 -14.36 9.78 -12.62
C HIS A 39 -14.70 8.29 -12.42
N HIS A 40 -13.79 7.39 -12.80
CA HIS A 40 -13.94 5.96 -12.54
C HIS A 40 -13.88 5.62 -11.05
N VAL A 41 -13.04 6.30 -10.25
CA VAL A 41 -13.00 6.14 -8.78
C VAL A 41 -14.34 6.54 -8.17
N VAL A 42 -14.84 7.73 -8.49
CA VAL A 42 -16.14 8.24 -8.01
C VAL A 42 -17.26 7.29 -8.39
N THR A 43 -17.31 6.84 -9.66
CA THR A 43 -18.29 5.86 -10.12
C THR A 43 -18.18 4.53 -9.37
N SER A 44 -16.95 4.06 -9.10
CA SER A 44 -16.74 2.80 -8.37
C SER A 44 -17.23 2.88 -6.92
N ILE A 45 -17.12 4.04 -6.28
CA ILE A 45 -17.58 4.28 -4.90
C ILE A 45 -19.11 4.39 -4.88
N LEU A 46 -19.69 5.22 -5.75
CA LEU A 46 -21.13 5.51 -5.77
C LEU A 46 -22.00 4.30 -6.14
N ARG A 47 -21.41 3.24 -6.72
CA ARG A 47 -22.08 1.93 -6.91
C ARG A 47 -22.44 1.24 -5.60
N HIS A 48 -21.79 1.60 -4.50
CA HIS A 48 -22.05 1.04 -3.19
C HIS A 48 -22.98 1.94 -2.38
N PRO A 49 -23.76 1.36 -1.45
CA PRO A 49 -24.53 2.14 -0.51
C PRO A 49 -23.56 2.78 0.51
N ILE A 50 -23.59 4.11 0.57
CA ILE A 50 -22.86 4.95 1.51
C ILE A 50 -23.75 6.15 1.87
N HIS A 51 -23.50 6.78 3.00
CA HIS A 51 -24.22 7.97 3.43
C HIS A 51 -23.87 9.18 2.55
N GLN A 52 -22.58 9.46 2.40
CA GLN A 52 -22.09 10.64 1.69
C GLN A 52 -20.71 10.41 1.09
N LEU A 53 -20.46 11.04 -0.06
CA LEU A 53 -19.14 11.15 -0.70
C LEU A 53 -18.71 12.62 -0.71
N ILE A 54 -17.62 12.94 -0.02
CA ILE A 54 -17.05 14.28 0.04
C ILE A 54 -15.77 14.34 -0.79
N ILE A 55 -15.71 15.29 -1.73
CA ILE A 55 -14.58 15.49 -2.64
C ILE A 55 -13.98 16.89 -2.37
N PRO A 56 -12.97 16.99 -1.49
CA PRO A 56 -12.21 18.23 -1.36
C PRO A 56 -11.19 18.35 -2.52
N ALA A 57 -11.52 19.16 -3.51
CA ALA A 57 -10.69 19.43 -4.67
C ALA A 57 -9.77 20.64 -4.44
N ALA A 58 -8.50 20.57 -4.86
CA ALA A 58 -7.53 21.64 -4.66
C ALA A 58 -6.85 22.11 -5.95
N GLY A 59 -6.56 23.41 -6.01
CA GLY A 59 -5.83 24.05 -7.11
C GLY A 59 -6.72 24.89 -8.04
N LEU A 60 -6.09 25.83 -8.75
CA LEU A 60 -6.78 26.79 -9.61
C LEU A 60 -7.58 26.10 -10.73
N VAL A 61 -6.98 25.09 -11.35
CA VAL A 61 -7.64 24.31 -12.42
C VAL A 61 -8.88 23.60 -11.88
N ALA A 62 -8.80 22.98 -10.71
CA ALA A 62 -9.94 22.33 -10.08
C ALA A 62 -11.05 23.34 -9.77
N ARG A 63 -10.72 24.56 -9.33
CA ARG A 63 -11.70 25.62 -9.04
C ARG A 63 -12.63 25.91 -10.21
N GLU A 64 -12.06 26.04 -11.41
CA GLU A 64 -12.81 26.33 -12.63
C GLU A 64 -13.61 25.12 -13.11
N GLN A 65 -13.15 23.91 -12.79
CA GLN A 65 -13.74 22.65 -13.25
C GLN A 65 -14.82 22.08 -12.33
N ILE A 66 -14.93 22.52 -11.06
CA ILE A 66 -15.90 21.98 -10.09
C ILE A 66 -17.33 22.07 -10.62
N ALA A 67 -17.71 23.22 -11.21
CA ALA A 67 -19.06 23.40 -11.74
C ALA A 67 -19.36 22.41 -12.88
N THR A 68 -18.41 22.21 -13.79
CA THR A 68 -18.52 21.21 -14.86
C THR A 68 -18.57 19.78 -14.31
N PHE A 69 -17.76 19.46 -13.30
CA PHE A 69 -17.78 18.15 -12.68
C PHE A 69 -19.15 17.84 -12.05
N GLN A 70 -19.76 18.82 -11.38
CA GLN A 70 -21.08 18.68 -10.76
C GLN A 70 -22.21 18.52 -11.78
N THR A 71 -22.08 19.06 -13.00
CA THR A 71 -23.07 18.79 -14.05
C THR A 71 -22.94 17.38 -14.63
N ILE A 72 -21.73 16.81 -14.65
CA ILE A 72 -21.44 15.46 -15.14
C ILE A 72 -21.85 14.40 -14.12
N VAL A 73 -21.50 14.60 -12.84
CA VAL A 73 -21.78 13.64 -11.76
C VAL A 73 -22.94 14.15 -10.92
N GLN A 74 -24.15 13.69 -11.26
CA GLN A 74 -25.37 14.04 -10.54
C GLN A 74 -25.73 12.93 -9.55
N ASP A 75 -25.27 13.08 -8.31
CA ASP A 75 -25.63 12.18 -7.20
C ASP A 75 -25.92 13.02 -5.94
N GLN A 76 -27.03 12.75 -5.27
CA GLN A 76 -27.47 13.52 -4.09
C GLN A 76 -26.54 13.34 -2.88
N ARG A 77 -25.74 12.27 -2.86
CA ARG A 77 -24.79 11.96 -1.79
C ARG A 77 -23.47 12.71 -1.97
N LEU A 78 -23.27 13.39 -3.09
CA LEU A 78 -22.00 14.01 -3.45
C LEU A 78 -21.90 15.45 -2.91
N LEU A 79 -20.83 15.73 -2.16
CA LEU A 79 -20.45 17.07 -1.73
C LEU A 79 -19.05 17.40 -2.27
N VAL A 80 -18.94 18.43 -3.11
CA VAL A 80 -17.65 18.89 -3.63
C VAL A 80 -17.23 20.16 -2.88
N LEU A 81 -16.03 20.13 -2.30
CA LEU A 81 -15.44 21.26 -1.56
C LEU A 81 -14.23 21.78 -2.34
N TYR A 82 -13.89 23.05 -2.14
CA TYR A 82 -12.74 23.68 -2.78
C TYR A 82 -11.70 24.10 -1.74
N SER A 83 -10.42 23.81 -2.03
CA SER A 83 -9.27 24.29 -1.26
C SER A 83 -8.30 25.08 -2.14
N ASN A 84 -7.85 26.23 -1.63
CA ASN A 84 -6.79 27.02 -2.27
C ASN A 84 -5.41 26.36 -2.18
N GLU A 85 -5.24 25.35 -1.31
CA GLU A 85 -3.94 24.76 -1.03
C GLU A 85 -3.85 23.31 -1.52
N VAL A 86 -2.82 23.03 -2.30
CA VAL A 86 -2.52 21.69 -2.82
C VAL A 86 -1.85 20.85 -1.73
N SER A 87 -2.63 20.49 -0.72
CA SER A 87 -2.19 19.65 0.39
C SER A 87 -3.30 18.68 0.78
N ARG A 88 -3.02 17.38 0.64
CA ARG A 88 -3.97 16.31 0.96
C ARG A 88 -4.50 16.38 2.39
N ARG A 89 -3.65 16.79 3.34
CA ARG A 89 -4.04 17.03 4.74
C ARG A 89 -5.05 18.13 4.89
N LYS A 90 -4.82 19.27 4.22
CA LYS A 90 -5.73 20.41 4.30
C LYS A 90 -7.04 20.11 3.59
N GLN A 91 -6.99 19.38 2.48
CA GLN A 91 -8.18 18.87 1.79
C GLN A 91 -8.98 17.92 2.71
N THR A 92 -8.32 16.96 3.35
CA THR A 92 -8.98 16.03 4.28
C THR A 92 -9.55 16.78 5.49
N ALA A 93 -8.78 17.70 6.09
CA ALA A 93 -9.22 18.52 7.21
C ALA A 93 -10.42 19.40 6.85
N LEU A 94 -10.47 19.95 5.63
CA LEU A 94 -11.61 20.71 5.12
C LEU A 94 -12.89 19.86 5.04
N ALA A 95 -12.77 18.56 4.80
CA ALA A 95 -13.92 17.65 4.77
C ALA A 95 -14.43 17.26 6.16
N MET A 96 -13.58 17.26 7.20
CA MET A 96 -13.93 16.73 8.53
C MET A 96 -15.17 17.39 9.17
N PRO A 97 -15.38 18.72 9.10
CA PRO A 97 -16.60 19.34 9.64
C PRO A 97 -17.91 18.86 9.00
N HIS A 98 -17.83 18.27 7.81
CA HIS A 98 -18.98 17.75 7.07
C HIS A 98 -19.20 16.25 7.29
N VAL A 99 -18.28 15.55 7.98
CA VAL A 99 -18.44 14.14 8.34
C VAL A 99 -19.32 14.05 9.58
N GLN A 100 -20.57 13.62 9.40
CA GLN A 100 -21.56 13.44 10.48
C GLN A 100 -21.76 11.99 10.91
N THR A 101 -21.11 11.06 10.21
CA THR A 101 -21.25 9.62 10.40
C THR A 101 -20.28 9.08 11.44
N SER A 102 -20.53 7.87 11.94
CA SER A 102 -19.68 7.24 12.96
C SER A 102 -18.35 6.74 12.38
N LEU A 103 -18.32 6.38 11.09
CA LEU A 103 -17.13 5.94 10.38
C LEU A 103 -16.90 6.79 9.12
N PHE A 104 -15.64 7.06 8.82
CA PHE A 104 -15.25 7.66 7.54
C PHE A 104 -14.12 6.90 6.87
N ILE A 105 -14.10 6.94 5.55
CA ILE A 105 -13.09 6.28 4.71
C ILE A 105 -12.29 7.36 3.98
N THR A 106 -10.99 7.44 4.27
CA THR A 106 -10.05 8.22 3.46
C THR A 106 -9.59 7.39 2.27
N GLN A 107 -9.83 7.87 1.05
CA GLN A 107 -9.57 7.13 -0.18
C GLN A 107 -8.61 7.92 -1.10
N ASP A 108 -7.82 7.19 -1.89
CA ASP A 108 -6.99 7.76 -2.97
C ASP A 108 -7.82 8.03 -4.24
N ASP A 109 -7.45 9.07 -4.98
CA ASP A 109 -8.07 9.48 -6.26
C ASP A 109 -7.79 8.56 -7.46
N HIS A 110 -7.00 7.49 -7.25
CA HIS A 110 -6.60 6.52 -8.26
C HIS A 110 -6.79 5.05 -7.82
N THR A 111 -7.63 4.84 -6.80
CA THR A 111 -7.96 3.52 -6.26
C THR A 111 -9.46 3.25 -6.40
N TYR A 112 -9.78 2.09 -6.99
CA TYR A 112 -11.12 1.64 -7.31
C TYR A 112 -11.63 0.64 -6.28
N TRP A 113 -12.90 0.79 -5.93
CA TRP A 113 -13.61 -0.21 -5.16
C TRP A 113 -14.02 -1.38 -6.06
N PRO A 114 -13.95 -2.63 -5.59
CA PRO A 114 -14.42 -3.78 -6.35
C PRO A 114 -15.94 -3.68 -6.57
N ALA A 115 -16.44 -4.33 -7.62
CA ALA A 115 -17.88 -4.39 -7.92
C ALA A 115 -18.67 -5.29 -6.95
N ASN A 116 -18.01 -5.86 -5.94
CA ASN A 116 -18.61 -6.77 -4.99
C ASN A 116 -19.52 -6.02 -4.01
N PRO A 117 -20.85 -6.28 -3.97
CA PRO A 117 -21.78 -5.53 -3.11
C PRO A 117 -21.47 -5.68 -1.61
N TRP A 118 -20.72 -6.71 -1.22
CA TRP A 118 -20.31 -6.94 0.17
C TRP A 118 -19.05 -6.19 0.58
N PHE A 119 -18.45 -5.39 -0.33
CA PHE A 119 -17.20 -4.69 -0.09
C PHE A 119 -17.26 -3.80 1.16
N VAL A 120 -18.23 -2.87 1.20
CA VAL A 120 -18.37 -1.92 2.31
C VAL A 120 -18.56 -2.65 3.64
N GLN A 121 -19.43 -3.67 3.68
CA GLN A 121 -19.64 -4.48 4.88
C GLN A 121 -18.38 -5.26 5.30
N SER A 122 -17.59 -5.74 4.34
CA SER A 122 -16.35 -6.46 4.62
C SER A 122 -15.32 -5.55 5.28
N ILE A 123 -15.15 -4.31 4.78
CA ILE A 123 -14.14 -3.38 5.30
C ILE A 123 -14.52 -2.79 6.66
N VAL A 124 -15.81 -2.72 7.00
CA VAL A 124 -16.25 -2.25 8.33
C VAL A 124 -16.34 -3.36 9.37
N ALA A 125 -16.41 -4.64 8.97
CA ALA A 125 -16.52 -5.78 9.89
C ALA A 125 -15.50 -5.79 11.05
N PRO A 126 -14.24 -5.32 10.90
CA PRO A 126 -13.31 -5.27 12.02
C PRO A 126 -13.70 -4.29 13.15
N PHE A 127 -14.52 -3.27 12.87
CA PHE A 127 -15.01 -2.29 13.85
C PHE A 127 -16.06 -2.87 14.83
N GLU A 128 -16.58 -4.07 14.58
CA GLU A 128 -17.41 -4.80 15.56
C GLU A 128 -16.65 -5.08 16.88
N ASP A 129 -15.32 -5.05 16.85
CA ASP A 129 -14.50 -4.94 18.06
C ASP A 129 -14.35 -3.46 18.44
N PRO A 130 -14.97 -2.99 19.53
CA PRO A 130 -15.00 -1.57 19.91
C PRO A 130 -13.64 -1.02 20.30
N SER A 131 -12.60 -1.85 20.40
CA SER A 131 -11.23 -1.38 20.57
C SER A 131 -10.51 -1.09 19.24
N THR A 132 -11.16 -1.32 18.10
CA THR A 132 -10.62 -1.05 16.76
C THR A 132 -10.90 0.38 16.35
N GLY A 133 -9.86 1.18 16.14
CA GLY A 133 -9.99 2.58 15.73
C GLY A 133 -9.61 2.84 14.27
N GLY A 134 -9.10 1.84 13.54
CA GLY A 134 -8.76 1.98 12.13
C GLY A 134 -8.64 0.65 11.41
N VAL A 135 -8.99 0.66 10.12
CA VAL A 135 -8.93 -0.51 9.25
C VAL A 135 -8.21 -0.18 7.95
N GLY A 136 -7.18 -0.97 7.63
CA GLY A 136 -6.53 -0.98 6.32
C GLY A 136 -7.08 -2.08 5.42
N THR A 137 -7.00 -1.91 4.11
CA THR A 137 -7.49 -2.87 3.12
C THR A 137 -6.42 -3.20 2.09
N ALA A 138 -6.47 -4.40 1.54
CA ALA A 138 -5.52 -4.82 0.51
C ALA A 138 -5.66 -3.99 -0.76
N LEU A 139 -4.51 -3.55 -1.29
CA LEU A 139 -4.40 -2.90 -2.58
C LEU A 139 -3.68 -3.81 -3.56
N VAL A 140 -4.29 -4.01 -4.72
CA VAL A 140 -3.69 -4.73 -5.84
C VAL A 140 -3.57 -3.79 -7.03
N ALA A 141 -2.40 -3.77 -7.66
CA ALA A 141 -2.22 -2.95 -8.85
C ALA A 141 -2.96 -3.58 -10.03
N ARG A 142 -3.60 -2.73 -10.83
CA ARG A 142 -4.31 -3.16 -12.05
C ARG A 142 -3.32 -3.74 -13.05
N HIS A 143 -3.53 -5.00 -13.43
CA HIS A 143 -2.82 -5.61 -14.55
C HIS A 143 -3.43 -5.10 -15.86
N ARG A 144 -2.64 -4.43 -16.70
CA ARG A 144 -3.11 -3.82 -17.97
C ARG A 144 -3.09 -4.77 -19.17
N GLN A 145 -2.96 -6.08 -18.92
CA GLN A 145 -2.81 -7.15 -19.93
C GLN A 145 -1.95 -6.78 -21.15
N HIS A 146 -0.80 -6.15 -20.93
CA HIS A 146 0.11 -5.84 -22.03
C HIS A 146 0.64 -7.15 -22.65
N SER A 147 0.80 -7.15 -23.98
CA SER A 147 1.69 -8.10 -24.63
C SER A 147 3.12 -7.95 -24.07
N THR A 148 3.98 -8.94 -24.30
CA THR A 148 5.39 -8.90 -23.87
C THR A 148 6.07 -7.62 -24.36
N SER A 149 6.27 -6.65 -23.47
CA SER A 149 6.64 -5.27 -23.83
C SER A 149 7.29 -4.55 -22.64
N PHE A 150 7.93 -3.41 -22.92
CA PHE A 150 8.53 -2.57 -21.88
C PHE A 150 7.47 -2.01 -20.90
N SER A 151 6.29 -1.64 -21.39
CA SER A 151 5.17 -1.23 -20.51
C SER A 151 4.67 -2.39 -19.66
N GLY A 152 4.60 -3.60 -20.22
CA GLY A 152 4.30 -4.83 -19.46
C GLY A 152 5.31 -5.10 -18.35
N PHE A 153 6.61 -4.91 -18.61
CA PHE A 153 7.66 -5.04 -17.62
C PHE A 153 7.46 -4.09 -16.42
N TRP A 154 7.17 -2.81 -16.67
CA TRP A 154 6.94 -1.85 -15.58
C TRP A 154 5.62 -2.07 -14.85
N ASN A 155 4.58 -2.54 -15.54
CA ASN A 155 3.34 -2.97 -14.89
C ASN A 155 3.61 -4.16 -13.95
N PHE A 156 4.40 -5.15 -14.39
CA PHE A 156 4.85 -6.27 -13.58
C PHE A 156 5.68 -5.82 -12.37
N LEU A 157 6.66 -4.94 -12.55
CA LEU A 157 7.43 -4.37 -11.45
C LEU A 157 6.53 -3.61 -10.47
N GLY A 158 5.57 -2.84 -10.95
CA GLY A 158 4.59 -2.15 -10.13
C GLY A 158 3.73 -3.10 -9.29
N MET A 159 3.18 -4.14 -9.92
CA MET A 159 2.37 -5.16 -9.25
C MET A 159 3.17 -5.89 -8.17
N THR A 160 4.38 -6.34 -8.48
CA THR A 160 5.24 -7.05 -7.53
C THR A 160 5.75 -6.13 -6.43
N TYR A 161 6.10 -4.88 -6.73
CA TYR A 161 6.52 -3.89 -5.75
C TYR A 161 5.39 -3.55 -4.78
N LEU A 162 4.17 -3.31 -5.28
CA LEU A 162 3.01 -3.03 -4.44
C LEU A 162 2.63 -4.24 -3.58
N ALA A 163 2.60 -5.45 -4.15
CA ALA A 163 2.32 -6.67 -3.40
C ALA A 163 3.34 -6.93 -2.29
N GLN A 164 4.63 -6.67 -2.56
CA GLN A 164 5.67 -6.77 -1.55
C GLN A 164 5.59 -5.67 -0.51
N ARG A 165 5.27 -4.44 -0.92
CA ARG A 165 5.05 -3.33 0.00
C ARG A 165 3.90 -3.66 0.94
N PHE A 166 2.79 -4.15 0.40
CA PHE A 166 1.65 -4.64 1.14
C PHE A 166 2.06 -5.71 2.15
N GLN A 167 2.75 -6.79 1.73
CA GLN A 167 3.25 -7.81 2.67
C GLN A 167 4.17 -7.23 3.76
N ARG A 168 4.96 -6.20 3.43
CA ARG A 168 5.85 -5.50 4.38
C ARG A 168 5.15 -4.45 5.24
N HIS A 169 3.91 -4.05 4.94
CA HIS A 169 3.08 -3.19 5.80
C HIS A 169 2.17 -4.08 6.66
N TYR A 170 1.56 -5.10 6.05
CA TYR A 170 0.82 -6.19 6.69
C TYR A 170 1.53 -6.84 7.89
N LEU A 171 2.86 -7.00 7.83
CA LEU A 171 3.63 -7.59 8.93
C LEU A 171 4.00 -6.62 10.04
N ASN A 172 3.59 -5.36 9.92
CA ASN A 172 4.56 -4.32 10.20
C ASN A 172 3.99 -2.94 10.54
N ASP A 173 2.69 -2.70 10.64
CA ASP A 173 2.17 -1.32 10.71
C ASP A 173 2.64 -0.45 11.91
N TYR A 174 2.78 0.86 11.63
CA TYR A 174 3.91 1.75 11.96
C TYR A 174 3.51 3.16 12.56
N LEU A 175 4.46 4.11 12.76
CA LEU A 175 4.63 5.15 13.84
C LEU A 175 4.68 6.69 13.59
N TRP A 176 4.94 7.42 14.71
CA TRP A 176 5.31 8.84 14.98
C TRP A 176 6.78 9.27 14.94
N LEU A 177 7.10 10.32 14.16
CA LEU A 177 7.37 11.70 14.66
C LEU A 177 7.57 12.71 13.51
N SER A 178 7.01 13.93 13.61
CA SER A 178 7.41 15.17 12.90
C SER A 178 6.56 16.34 13.42
N LYS A 179 7.19 17.42 13.91
CA LYS A 179 6.56 18.74 14.17
C LYS A 179 6.72 19.69 12.97
N VAL A 180 6.80 19.14 11.77
CA VAL A 180 6.67 19.88 10.51
C VAL A 180 5.41 19.36 9.83
N PRO A 181 4.48 20.22 9.36
CA PRO A 181 3.38 19.78 8.52
C PRO A 181 3.95 19.18 7.23
N LEU A 182 4.12 17.86 7.23
CA LEU A 182 4.56 17.11 6.07
C LEU A 182 3.37 17.01 5.11
N ASN A 183 3.51 17.54 3.90
CA ASN A 183 2.47 17.49 2.86
C ASN A 183 2.21 16.09 2.29
N ALA A 184 2.95 15.07 2.73
CA ALA A 184 2.83 13.70 2.26
C ALA A 184 2.71 12.74 3.46
N ASP A 185 1.82 11.74 3.33
CA ASP A 185 1.59 10.59 4.21
C ASP A 185 0.58 10.85 5.37
N ASP A 186 -0.71 10.84 5.05
CA ASP A 186 -1.82 11.05 6.01
C ASP A 186 -2.20 9.74 6.73
N ASP A 187 -2.14 8.64 5.99
CA ASP A 187 -2.24 7.25 6.46
C ASP A 187 -1.35 6.97 7.67
N LYS A 188 -0.09 7.41 7.58
CA LYS A 188 0.90 7.23 8.65
C LYS A 188 0.59 8.07 9.88
N PHE A 189 -0.07 9.22 9.72
CA PHE A 189 -0.48 10.05 10.86
C PHE A 189 -1.63 9.41 11.64
N HIS A 190 -2.68 8.96 10.94
CA HIS A 190 -3.86 8.35 11.58
C HIS A 190 -3.51 7.08 12.35
N THR A 191 -2.75 6.17 11.71
CA THR A 191 -2.30 4.91 12.32
C THR A 191 -1.61 5.14 13.65
N ARG A 192 -0.72 6.11 13.66
CA ARG A 192 0.04 6.52 14.83
C ARG A 192 -0.81 7.09 15.96
N TRP A 193 -1.68 8.04 15.62
CA TRP A 193 -2.54 8.68 16.62
C TRP A 193 -3.42 7.63 17.30
N LEU A 194 -3.96 6.68 16.52
CA LEU A 194 -4.73 5.56 17.04
C LEU A 194 -3.93 4.71 18.04
N ILE A 195 -2.69 4.31 17.69
CA ILE A 195 -1.84 3.50 18.59
C ILE A 195 -1.53 4.23 19.89
N GLU A 196 -1.18 5.53 19.82
CA GLU A 196 -0.88 6.38 20.99
C GLU A 196 -2.07 6.50 21.93
N HIS A 197 -3.29 6.49 21.39
CA HIS A 197 -4.53 6.55 22.16
C HIS A 197 -5.09 5.16 22.51
N GLY A 198 -4.29 4.11 22.37
CA GLY A 198 -4.64 2.75 22.81
C GLY A 198 -5.46 1.93 21.81
N TRP A 199 -5.91 2.51 20.70
CA TRP A 199 -6.72 1.83 19.70
C TRP A 199 -5.96 0.70 18.99
N LYS A 200 -6.70 -0.35 18.63
CA LYS A 200 -6.24 -1.40 17.73
C LYS A 200 -6.45 -0.97 16.28
N ILE A 201 -5.57 -1.44 15.42
CA ILE A 201 -5.66 -1.28 13.97
C ILE A 201 -5.71 -2.67 13.39
N LYS A 202 -6.63 -2.89 12.46
CA LYS A 202 -6.80 -4.17 11.80
C LYS A 202 -6.58 -4.02 10.30
N HIS A 203 -6.05 -5.06 9.69
CA HIS A 203 -6.00 -5.17 8.24
C HIS A 203 -7.09 -6.14 7.80
N GLN A 204 -7.87 -5.76 6.79
CA GLN A 204 -8.97 -6.55 6.25
C GLN A 204 -8.67 -6.98 4.81
N ASP A 205 -8.14 -8.19 4.69
CA ASP A 205 -7.62 -8.76 3.45
C ASP A 205 -8.39 -10.03 3.07
N GLY A 206 -9.59 -9.82 2.55
CA GLY A 206 -10.40 -10.85 1.94
C GLY A 206 -10.49 -10.65 0.43
N PRO A 207 -10.97 -11.68 -0.30
CA PRO A 207 -11.38 -11.51 -1.69
C PRO A 207 -12.45 -10.42 -1.84
N ASP A 208 -13.24 -10.19 -0.78
CA ASP A 208 -14.32 -9.22 -0.76
C ASP A 208 -13.90 -7.79 -0.37
N SER A 209 -12.68 -7.58 0.15
CA SER A 209 -12.18 -6.27 0.64
C SER A 209 -10.97 -5.74 -0.13
N THR A 210 -10.55 -6.44 -1.19
CA THR A 210 -9.38 -6.03 -1.99
C THR A 210 -9.76 -4.92 -2.97
N MET A 211 -9.09 -3.78 -2.87
CA MET A 211 -9.21 -2.67 -3.80
C MET A 211 -8.17 -2.75 -4.92
N MET A 212 -8.46 -2.11 -6.04
CA MET A 212 -7.57 -2.05 -7.18
C MET A 212 -6.99 -0.65 -7.34
N THR A 213 -5.70 -0.50 -7.62
CA THR A 213 -5.06 0.81 -7.83
C THR A 213 -4.37 0.89 -9.19
N GLU A 214 -4.36 2.08 -9.78
CA GLU A 214 -3.60 2.37 -10.99
C GLU A 214 -2.18 2.85 -10.64
N LEU A 215 -1.19 2.11 -11.12
CA LEU A 215 0.20 2.54 -11.07
C LEU A 215 0.57 3.33 -12.32
N GLY A 216 1.46 4.30 -12.16
CA GLY A 216 2.02 5.02 -13.30
C GLY A 216 2.83 4.08 -14.20
N GLU A 217 2.88 4.37 -15.50
CA GLU A 217 3.86 3.74 -16.39
C GLU A 217 5.20 4.50 -16.30
N TRP A 218 6.28 3.90 -16.79
CA TRP A 218 7.56 4.59 -16.89
C TRP A 218 7.41 5.89 -17.71
N PRO A 219 7.97 7.04 -17.27
CA PRO A 219 8.84 7.25 -16.11
C PRO A 219 8.11 7.57 -14.79
N LYS A 220 6.79 7.82 -14.82
CA LYS A 220 6.00 8.17 -13.63
C LYS A 220 6.09 7.12 -12.53
N PHE A 221 6.17 5.84 -12.88
CA PHE A 221 6.40 4.77 -11.91
C PHE A 221 7.68 4.99 -11.09
N ASN A 222 8.77 5.40 -11.74
CA ASN A 222 10.04 5.63 -11.08
C ASN A 222 9.95 6.79 -10.09
N GLU A 223 9.26 7.87 -10.47
CA GLU A 223 8.99 9.01 -9.59
C GLU A 223 8.14 8.60 -8.38
N GLN A 224 7.16 7.71 -8.58
CA GLN A 224 6.36 7.14 -7.49
C GLN A 224 7.23 6.32 -6.54
N VAL A 225 8.09 5.42 -7.06
CA VAL A 225 8.98 4.61 -6.23
C VAL A 225 9.99 5.48 -5.48
N LEU A 226 10.61 6.46 -6.13
CA LEU A 226 11.52 7.41 -5.48
C LEU A 226 10.83 8.18 -4.35
N ARG A 227 9.59 8.65 -4.58
CA ARG A 227 8.79 9.32 -3.56
C ARG A 227 8.53 8.41 -2.37
N TRP A 228 8.13 7.17 -2.61
CA TRP A 228 7.90 6.17 -1.57
C TRP A 228 9.17 5.81 -0.80
N THR A 229 10.30 5.66 -1.49
CA THR A 229 11.61 5.41 -0.89
C THR A 229 12.02 6.56 0.01
N ARG A 230 11.93 7.82 -0.46
CA ARG A 230 12.24 9.02 0.34
C ARG A 230 11.36 9.11 1.59
N THR A 231 10.05 8.89 1.44
CA THR A 231 9.12 8.83 2.58
C THR A 231 9.53 7.74 3.57
N THR A 232 9.89 6.56 3.09
CA THR A 232 10.28 5.41 3.92
C THR A 232 11.55 5.72 4.71
N TRP A 233 12.59 6.24 4.06
CA TRP A 233 13.83 6.67 4.71
C TRP A 233 13.63 7.79 5.74
N ARG A 234 12.67 8.69 5.51
CA ARG A 234 12.35 9.77 6.46
C ARG A 234 11.61 9.27 7.70
N GLN A 235 10.71 8.30 7.54
CA GLN A 235 9.79 7.87 8.61
C GLN A 235 10.32 6.67 9.41
N ASN A 236 10.98 5.70 8.75
CA ASN A 236 11.43 4.46 9.39
C ASN A 236 12.46 4.65 10.53
N PRO A 237 13.42 5.59 10.48
CA PRO A 237 14.32 5.81 11.61
C PRO A 237 13.57 6.32 12.84
N ARG A 238 12.54 7.17 12.61
CA ARG A 238 11.68 7.70 13.67
C ARG A 238 10.85 6.61 14.32
N GLN A 239 10.43 5.62 13.53
CA GLN A 239 9.79 4.42 14.06
C GLN A 239 10.68 3.71 15.09
N LEU A 240 11.92 3.41 14.73
CA LEU A 240 12.81 2.66 15.61
C LEU A 240 13.09 3.37 16.94
N MET A 241 12.90 4.69 17.01
CA MET A 241 13.10 5.48 18.24
C MET A 241 11.91 5.44 19.21
N HIS A 242 10.76 4.91 18.81
CA HIS A 242 9.55 4.97 19.63
C HIS A 242 9.39 3.78 20.58
N LYS A 243 9.42 4.05 21.88
CA LYS A 243 9.43 3.03 22.94
C LYS A 243 8.20 2.12 22.93
N MET A 244 6.99 2.66 22.76
CA MET A 244 5.76 1.85 22.82
C MET A 244 5.63 0.86 21.66
N ALA A 245 6.33 1.07 20.55
CA ALA A 245 6.28 0.12 19.46
C ALA A 245 7.15 -1.12 19.73
N TRP A 246 8.26 -0.94 20.44
CA TRP A 246 9.10 -2.06 20.90
C TRP A 246 8.38 -2.93 21.93
N THR A 247 7.53 -2.35 22.78
CA THR A 247 6.76 -3.11 23.77
C THR A 247 5.53 -3.79 23.15
N ARG A 248 4.77 -3.07 22.31
CA ARG A 248 3.51 -3.59 21.74
C ARG A 248 3.75 -4.52 20.54
N HIS A 249 4.79 -4.27 19.74
CA HIS A 249 5.07 -4.96 18.48
C HIS A 249 6.58 -5.24 18.24
N PRO A 250 7.24 -6.01 19.12
CA PRO A 250 8.69 -6.24 19.04
C PRO A 250 9.14 -6.90 17.73
N TYR A 251 8.35 -7.83 17.20
CA TYR A 251 8.66 -8.50 15.93
C TYR A 251 8.74 -7.52 14.76
N THR A 252 7.81 -6.56 14.71
CA THR A 252 7.77 -5.50 13.71
C THR A 252 8.97 -4.56 13.81
N MET A 253 9.44 -4.28 15.02
CA MET A 253 10.61 -3.41 15.19
C MET A 253 11.86 -4.14 14.72
N PHE A 254 11.97 -5.43 15.03
CA PHE A 254 13.04 -6.29 14.57
C PHE A 254 13.09 -6.38 13.02
N THR A 255 11.97 -6.62 12.35
CA THR A 255 11.92 -6.67 10.88
C THR A 255 12.31 -5.35 10.23
N LEU A 256 12.01 -4.22 10.89
CA LEU A 256 12.43 -2.90 10.42
C LEU A 256 13.93 -2.65 10.59
N VAL A 257 14.53 -3.08 11.70
CA VAL A 257 16.00 -3.06 11.86
C VAL A 257 16.65 -3.89 10.76
N VAL A 258 16.15 -5.10 10.51
CA VAL A 258 16.64 -5.97 9.43
C VAL A 258 16.49 -5.29 8.06
N TRP A 259 15.48 -4.46 7.85
CA TRP A 259 15.32 -3.71 6.61
C TRP A 259 16.46 -2.69 6.40
N PHE A 260 16.87 -1.96 7.44
CA PHE A 260 18.01 -1.03 7.35
C PHE A 260 19.34 -1.74 7.11
N LEU A 261 19.50 -2.93 7.69
CA LEU A 261 20.70 -3.74 7.50
C LEU A 261 20.70 -4.48 6.16
N ARG A 262 19.59 -4.47 5.41
CA ARG A 262 19.46 -5.18 4.13
C ARG A 262 20.14 -4.39 3.02
N MET A 263 21.43 -4.58 2.88
CA MET A 263 22.21 -4.13 1.73
C MET A 263 22.48 -5.33 0.82
N SER A 264 21.52 -5.68 -0.03
CA SER A 264 21.56 -6.91 -0.85
C SER A 264 22.86 -7.04 -1.64
N ILE A 265 23.32 -5.96 -2.28
CA ILE A 265 24.56 -5.99 -3.08
C ILE A 265 25.80 -6.26 -2.22
N ILE A 266 25.89 -5.64 -1.04
CA ILE A 266 27.03 -5.80 -0.12
C ILE A 266 26.99 -7.20 0.48
N GLN A 267 25.82 -7.64 0.96
CA GLN A 267 25.64 -8.93 1.61
C GLN A 267 25.89 -10.08 0.64
N GLU A 268 25.31 -10.03 -0.56
CA GLU A 268 25.49 -11.09 -1.56
C GLU A 268 26.95 -11.14 -2.04
N THR A 269 27.59 -10.00 -2.29
CA THR A 269 29.03 -9.95 -2.64
C THR A 269 29.90 -10.52 -1.52
N ALA A 270 29.61 -10.15 -0.26
CA ALA A 270 30.31 -10.69 0.90
C ALA A 270 30.13 -12.21 1.04
N MET A 271 28.94 -12.75 0.73
CA MET A 271 28.70 -14.19 0.75
C MET A 271 29.57 -14.94 -0.27
N PHE A 272 29.68 -14.44 -1.50
CA PHE A 272 30.56 -15.03 -2.51
C PHE A 272 32.03 -14.92 -2.13
N TRP A 273 32.45 -13.78 -1.56
CA TRP A 273 33.82 -13.59 -1.08
C TRP A 273 34.17 -14.52 0.09
N LEU A 274 33.28 -14.66 1.08
CA LEU A 274 33.44 -15.57 2.20
C LEU A 274 33.48 -17.03 1.74
N LEU A 275 32.65 -17.41 0.77
CA LEU A 275 32.68 -18.73 0.17
C LEU A 275 34.04 -19.03 -0.46
N TYR A 276 34.57 -18.08 -1.24
CA TYR A 276 35.91 -18.20 -1.82
C TYR A 276 36.99 -18.36 -0.74
N LYS A 277 36.99 -17.46 0.26
CA LYS A 277 37.96 -17.49 1.37
C LYS A 277 37.93 -18.81 2.14
N SER A 278 36.74 -19.28 2.50
CA SER A 278 36.57 -20.55 3.22
C SER A 278 37.08 -21.76 2.42
N LEU A 279 36.85 -21.80 1.11
CA LEU A 279 37.37 -22.86 0.25
C LEU A 279 38.88 -22.76 0.03
N ALA A 280 39.43 -21.55 -0.01
CA ALA A 280 40.87 -21.32 -0.08
C ALA A 280 41.59 -21.81 1.18
N GLU A 281 41.09 -21.45 2.36
CA GLU A 281 41.67 -21.85 3.66
C GLU A 281 41.60 -23.36 3.88
N THR A 282 40.53 -24.01 3.43
CA THR A 282 40.37 -25.47 3.55
C THR A 282 41.04 -26.25 2.40
N SER A 283 41.77 -25.59 1.50
CA SER A 283 42.40 -26.20 0.31
C SER A 283 41.43 -26.96 -0.60
N ARG A 284 40.16 -26.52 -0.65
CA ARG A 284 39.04 -27.14 -1.40
C ARG A 284 38.60 -26.33 -2.61
N LEU A 285 39.50 -25.56 -3.21
CA LEU A 285 39.21 -24.67 -4.34
C LEU A 285 38.62 -25.38 -5.56
N GLY A 286 38.85 -26.69 -5.73
CA GLY A 286 38.19 -27.49 -6.77
C GLY A 286 36.67 -27.46 -6.73
N TYR A 287 36.07 -27.24 -5.55
CA TYR A 287 34.62 -27.11 -5.36
C TYR A 287 34.07 -25.70 -5.58
N PHE A 288 34.91 -24.73 -5.93
CA PHE A 288 34.50 -23.33 -6.04
C PHE A 288 33.36 -23.13 -7.07
N ARG A 289 33.46 -23.75 -8.24
CA ARG A 289 32.43 -23.67 -9.29
C ARG A 289 31.08 -24.24 -8.84
N PRO A 290 30.97 -25.51 -8.39
CA PRO A 290 29.69 -26.05 -7.96
C PRO A 290 29.12 -25.32 -6.73
N ALA A 291 29.97 -24.91 -5.77
CA ALA A 291 29.50 -24.18 -4.59
C ALA A 291 28.97 -22.79 -4.94
N THR A 292 29.64 -22.07 -5.85
CA THR A 292 29.19 -20.75 -6.33
C THR A 292 27.87 -20.85 -7.08
N LEU A 293 27.72 -21.86 -7.96
CA LEU A 293 26.47 -22.12 -8.66
C LEU A 293 25.34 -22.44 -7.69
N PHE A 294 25.60 -23.29 -6.70
CA PHE A 294 24.61 -23.62 -5.67
C PHE A 294 24.18 -22.37 -4.89
N LEU A 295 25.12 -21.53 -4.47
CA LEU A 295 24.83 -20.27 -3.77
C LEU A 295 24.00 -19.32 -4.64
N MET A 296 24.35 -19.18 -5.92
CA MET A 296 23.61 -18.35 -6.87
C MET A 296 22.17 -18.86 -7.06
N ILE A 297 21.98 -20.17 -7.26
CA ILE A 297 20.67 -20.80 -7.38
C ILE A 297 19.86 -20.58 -6.10
N TRP A 298 20.48 -20.72 -4.93
CA TRP A 298 19.83 -20.51 -3.65
C TRP A 298 19.37 -19.05 -3.47
N ILE A 299 20.20 -18.07 -3.81
CA ILE A 299 19.83 -16.63 -3.78
C ILE A 299 18.65 -16.36 -4.72
N ILE A 300 18.71 -16.84 -5.97
CA ILE A 300 17.66 -16.66 -6.97
C ILE A 300 16.35 -17.33 -6.51
N ALA A 301 16.42 -18.54 -5.97
CA ALA A 301 15.26 -19.26 -5.45
C ALA A 301 14.58 -18.49 -4.31
N LEU A 302 15.35 -17.93 -3.36
CA LEU A 302 14.79 -17.11 -2.28
C LEU A 302 14.15 -15.82 -2.78
N LYS A 303 14.68 -15.22 -3.86
CA LYS A 303 14.04 -14.06 -4.52
C LYS A 303 12.76 -14.48 -5.25
N ALA A 304 12.75 -15.64 -5.91
CA ALA A 304 11.59 -16.18 -6.61
C ALA A 304 10.41 -16.50 -5.68
N ILE A 305 10.66 -17.07 -4.49
CA ILE A 305 9.62 -17.41 -3.49
C ILE A 305 8.75 -16.19 -3.16
N LYS A 306 9.32 -14.98 -3.11
CA LYS A 306 8.57 -13.75 -2.79
C LYS A 306 7.57 -13.35 -3.86
N ILE A 307 7.85 -13.68 -5.13
CA ILE A 307 7.03 -13.33 -6.29
C ILE A 307 6.13 -14.49 -6.72
N LEU A 308 6.36 -15.70 -6.21
CA LEU A 308 5.58 -16.87 -6.56
C LEU A 308 4.05 -16.66 -6.50
N PRO A 309 3.46 -15.93 -5.52
CA PRO A 309 2.03 -15.63 -5.54
C PRO A 309 1.58 -14.80 -6.76
N HIS A 310 2.43 -13.94 -7.29
CA HIS A 310 2.18 -13.19 -8.52
C HIS A 310 2.19 -14.12 -9.73
N PHE A 311 3.23 -14.94 -9.89
CA PHE A 311 3.32 -15.87 -11.02
C PHE A 311 2.21 -16.92 -11.03
N LYS A 312 1.67 -17.30 -9.87
CA LYS A 312 0.46 -18.14 -9.80
C LYS A 312 -0.77 -17.48 -10.40
N LYS A 313 -0.89 -16.15 -10.31
CA LYS A 313 -2.00 -15.38 -10.90
C LYS A 313 -1.74 -15.00 -12.36
N HIS A 314 -0.48 -14.69 -12.68
CA HIS A 314 -0.04 -14.20 -13.98
C HIS A 314 1.21 -14.98 -14.44
N PRO A 315 1.04 -16.21 -14.99
CA PRO A 315 2.17 -17.06 -15.36
C PRO A 315 2.99 -16.50 -16.54
N GLN A 316 2.34 -15.71 -17.41
CA GLN A 316 2.98 -15.08 -18.57
C GLN A 316 4.07 -14.06 -18.18
N ASP A 317 3.94 -13.44 -17.00
CA ASP A 317 4.89 -12.45 -16.50
C ASP A 317 6.24 -13.05 -16.10
N PHE A 318 6.38 -14.38 -16.12
CA PHE A 318 7.64 -15.05 -15.82
C PHE A 318 8.80 -14.58 -16.73
N ILE A 319 8.49 -14.16 -17.96
CA ILE A 319 9.47 -13.59 -18.90
C ILE A 319 10.19 -12.36 -18.34
N TYR A 320 9.55 -11.62 -17.42
CA TYR A 320 10.11 -10.41 -16.80
C TYR A 320 10.97 -10.69 -15.56
N PHE A 321 11.03 -11.95 -15.11
CA PHE A 321 11.77 -12.32 -13.89
C PHE A 321 13.26 -11.94 -13.92
N PRO A 322 14.01 -12.12 -15.03
CA PRO A 322 15.41 -11.67 -15.10
C PRO A 322 15.57 -10.17 -14.85
N GLY A 323 14.70 -9.34 -15.45
CA GLY A 323 14.72 -7.89 -15.24
C GLY A 323 14.36 -7.50 -13.80
N TYR A 324 13.47 -8.26 -13.14
CA TYR A 324 13.18 -8.07 -11.71
C TYR A 324 14.40 -8.34 -10.83
N LEU A 325 15.22 -9.36 -11.14
CA LEU A 325 16.42 -9.65 -10.35
C LEU A 325 17.40 -8.48 -10.39
N VAL A 326 17.57 -7.86 -11.55
CA VAL A 326 18.40 -6.66 -11.72
C VAL A 326 17.79 -5.47 -10.98
N PHE A 327 16.48 -5.24 -11.13
CA PHE A 327 15.78 -4.16 -10.46
C PHE A 327 15.82 -4.30 -8.92
N GLY A 328 15.92 -5.51 -8.38
CA GLY A 328 16.05 -5.73 -6.95
C GLY A 328 17.35 -5.20 -6.30
N TYR A 329 18.31 -4.74 -7.09
CA TYR A 329 19.53 -4.06 -6.62
C TYR A 329 19.49 -2.54 -6.81
N TRP A 330 18.48 -2.02 -7.52
CA TRP A 330 18.17 -0.59 -7.60
C TRP A 330 17.31 -0.20 -6.39
#